data_AF-A0A8T4PH49-F1
#
_entry.id   AF-A0A8T4PH49-F1
#
_cell.length_a   1.000
_cell.length_b   1.000
_cell.length_c   1.000
_cell.angle_alpha   90.00
_cell.angle_beta   90.00
_cell.angle_gamma   90.00
#
_symmetry.space_group_name_H-M   'P 1'
#
loop_
_entity.id
_entity.type
_entity.pdbx_description
1 polymer ?
#
loop_
_entity_poly.entity_id
_entity_poly.type
_entity_poly.pdbx_seq_one_letter_code
_entity_poly.pdbx_strand_id
1 'polypeptide(L)' 'MPTEFRRKLYKRGSSFETTVPMPLLFALDRSKKYNVVFSFDAEANKWYIKFEERK' A
#
# COMPACT_ATOMS: atom_id res chain seq x y z
N MET A 1 0.44 -5.07 20.13
CA MET A 1 -0.45 -4.03 19.56
C MET A 1 -0.05 -3.85 18.10
N PRO A 2 -1.00 -3.84 17.14
CA PRO A 2 -0.66 -3.57 15.74
C PRO A 2 -0.19 -2.12 15.57
N THR A 3 0.83 -1.91 14.74
CA THR A 3 1.25 -0.57 14.31
C THR A 3 0.34 -0.11 13.17
N GLU A 4 -0.28 1.05 13.30
CA GLU A 4 -1.25 1.57 12.33
C GLU A 4 -0.84 2.93 11.78
N PHE A 5 -1.06 3.17 10.48
CA PHE A 5 -0.95 4.48 9.86
C PHE A 5 -2.29 4.85 9.23
N ARG A 6 -2.88 5.98 9.64
CA ARG A 6 -4.10 6.52 9.03
C ARG A 6 -3.75 7.57 8.00
N ARG A 7 -4.34 7.47 6.81
CA ARG A 7 -4.17 8.42 5.71
C ARG A 7 -5.52 8.85 5.16
N LYS A 8 -5.61 10.11 4.74
CA LYS A 8 -6.78 10.64 4.05
C LYS A 8 -6.87 10.00 2.66
N LEU A 9 -8.08 9.58 2.26
CA LEU A 9 -8.38 9.24 0.88
C LEU A 9 -8.73 10.51 0.12
N TYR A 10 -8.11 10.69 -1.03
CA TYR A 10 -8.36 11.79 -1.94
C TYR A 10 -9.14 11.29 -3.14
N LYS A 11 -10.10 12.06 -3.62
CA LYS A 11 -10.82 11.77 -4.85
C LYS A 11 -10.02 12.30 -6.03
N ARG A 12 -9.77 11.46 -7.04
CA ARG A 12 -9.10 11.82 -8.29
C ARG A 12 -9.97 11.37 -9.46
N GLY A 13 -10.77 12.30 -9.99
CA GLY A 13 -11.77 12.00 -11.02
C GLY A 13 -12.83 11.02 -10.52
N SER A 14 -12.96 9.88 -11.20
CA SER A 14 -13.82 8.76 -10.80
C SER A 14 -13.16 7.76 -9.83
N SER A 15 -11.90 7.97 -9.46
CA SER A 15 -11.12 7.08 -8.61
C SER A 15 -10.76 7.71 -7.26
N PHE A 16 -10.14 6.92 -6.40
CA PHE A 16 -9.56 7.35 -5.12
C PHE A 16 -8.08 7.05 -5.07
N GLU A 17 -7.34 7.89 -4.39
CA GLU A 17 -5.92 7.71 -4.12
C GLU A 17 -5.58 8.04 -2.68
N THR A 18 -4.49 7.46 -2.19
CA THR A 18 -3.94 7.77 -0.86
C THR A 18 -2.42 7.80 -0.93
N THR A 19 -1.82 8.59 -0.05
CA THR A 19 -0.36 8.65 0.08
C THR A 19 0.14 7.41 0.81
N VAL A 20 1.02 6.62 0.18
CA VAL A 20 1.72 5.52 0.86
C VAL A 20 2.61 6.10 1.97
N PRO A 21 2.45 5.68 3.24
CA PRO A 21 3.32 6.13 4.32
C PRO A 21 4.79 5.79 4.05
N MET A 22 5.67 6.79 4.15
CA MET A 22 7.10 6.64 3.91
C MET A 22 7.75 5.52 4.74
N PRO A 23 7.39 5.29 6.03
CA PRO A 23 7.97 4.19 6.80
C PRO A 23 7.77 2.80 6.17
N LEU A 24 6.68 2.59 5.41
CA LEU A 24 6.46 1.32 4.71
C LEU A 24 7.46 1.07 3.58
N LEU A 25 8.09 2.15 3.09
CA LEU A 25 9.07 2.10 2.00
C LEU A 25 10.52 1.97 2.50
N PHE A 26 10.76 2.06 3.81
CA PHE A 26 12.13 2.03 4.37
C PHE A 26 12.85 0.71 4.14
N ALA A 27 12.11 -0.40 3.99
CA ALA A 27 12.67 -1.72 3.70
C ALA A 27 12.87 -1.99 2.20
N LEU A 28 12.43 -1.09 1.31
CA LEU A 28 12.55 -1.28 -0.14
C LEU A 28 13.85 -0.68 -0.68
N ASP A 29 14.38 -1.29 -1.74
CA ASP A 29 15.53 -0.76 -2.47
C ASP A 29 15.09 0.44 -3.32
N ARG A 30 15.54 1.64 -2.94
CA ARG A 30 15.14 2.90 -3.60
C ARG A 30 15.61 3.02 -5.04
N SER A 31 16.55 2.19 -5.50
CA SER A 31 17.00 2.17 -6.89
C SER A 31 16.02 1.46 -7.83
N LYS A 32 15.04 0.73 -7.28
CA LYS A 32 14.12 -0.12 -8.03
C LYS A 32 12.71 0.46 -8.11
N LYS A 33 11.93 -0.06 -9.05
CA LYS A 33 10.51 0.28 -9.20
C LYS A 33 9.66 -0.82 -8.58
N TYR A 34 8.56 -0.45 -7.93
CA TYR A 34 7.65 -1.38 -7.28
C TYR A 34 6.20 -1.09 -7.66
N ASN A 35 5.40 -2.16 -7.73
CA ASN A 35 3.95 -2.08 -7.71
C ASN A 35 3.46 -2.20 -6.27
N VAL A 36 2.35 -1.54 -5.95
CA VAL A 36 1.60 -1.76 -4.70
C VAL A 36 0.45 -2.69 -5.01
N VAL A 37 0.48 -3.88 -4.43
CA VAL A 37 -0.54 -4.91 -4.64
C VAL A 37 -1.49 -4.94 -3.45
N PHE A 38 -2.77 -4.75 -3.74
CA PHE A 38 -3.86 -4.88 -2.77
C PHE A 38 -4.47 -6.27 -2.95
N SER A 39 -4.35 -7.11 -1.92
CA SER A 39 -4.90 -8.47 -1.93
C SER A 39 -5.96 -8.60 -0.84
N PHE A 40 -7.10 -9.19 -1.19
CA PHE A 40 -8.17 -9.45 -0.26
C PHE A 40 -8.13 -10.92 0.17
N ASP A 41 -8.05 -11.14 1.48
CA ASP A 41 -8.21 -12.44 2.09
C ASP A 41 -9.65 -12.55 2.58
N ALA A 42 -10.42 -13.38 1.88
CA ALA A 42 -11.83 -13.57 2.15
C ALA A 42 -12.09 -14.35 3.45
N GLU A 43 -11.18 -15.24 3.85
CA GLU A 43 -11.31 -16.03 5.07
C GLU A 43 -11.10 -15.14 6.29
N ALA A 44 -10.06 -14.31 6.28
CA ALA A 44 -9.80 -13.35 7.34
C ALA A 44 -10.65 -12.08 7.24
N ASN A 45 -11.37 -11.89 6.13
CA ASN A 45 -12.09 -10.66 5.76
C ASN A 45 -11.21 -9.40 5.89
N LYS A 46 -10.00 -9.46 5.32
CA LYS A 46 -8.97 -8.41 5.46
C LYS A 46 -8.32 -8.07 4.13
N TRP A 47 -7.95 -6.80 4.01
CA TRP A 47 -7.08 -6.33 2.93
C TRP A 47 -5.63 -6.29 3.40
N TYR A 48 -4.74 -6.82 2.56
CA TYR A 48 -3.29 -6.76 2.72
C TYR A 48 -2.67 -5.96 1.60
N ILE A 49 -1.64 -5.21 1.93
CA ILE A 49 -0.84 -4.42 0.98
C ILE A 49 0.54 -5.06 0.90
N LYS A 50 1.03 -5.28 -0.32
CA LYS A 50 2.37 -5.80 -0.61
C LYS A 50 3.08 -4.91 -1.62
N PHE A 51 4.41 -4.87 -1.56
CA PHE A 51 5.24 -4.21 -2.57
C PHE A 51 5.92 -5.28 -3.40
N GLU A 52 5.70 -5.27 -4.71
CA GLU A 52 6.30 -6.22 -5.63
C GLU A 52 7.23 -5.48 -6.60
N GLU A 53 8.48 -5.92 -6.69
CA GLU A 53 9.46 -5.34 -7.61
C GLU A 53 8.97 -5.50 -9.05
N ARG A 54 8.97 -4.40 -9.79
CA ARG A 54 8.57 -4.35 -11.20
C ARG A 54 9.80 -4.62 -12.05
N LYS A 55 9.75 -5.69 -12.85
CA LYS A 55 10.75 -5.99 -13.89
C LYS A 55 10.76 -4.94 -14.98
#